data_AF-A0A7Y8MCY1-F1
#
_entry.id   AF-A0A7Y8MCY1-F1
#
_cell.length_a   1.000
_cell.length_b   1.000
_cell.length_c   1.000
_cell.angle_alpha   90.00
_cell.angle_beta   90.00
_cell.angle_gamma   90.00
#
_symmetry.space_group_name_H-M   'P 1'
#
loop_
_entity.id
_entity.type
_entity.pdbx_description
1 polymer ?
#
loop_
_entity_poly.entity_id
_entity_poly.type
_entity_poly.pdbx_seq_one_letter_code
_entity_poly.pdbx_strand_id
1 'polypeptide(L)' 'GPAAPAPQADADTRALEANLADALGLAVTIEHRGERGRVVLAYESLEQLDEICRRLTRR' A
#
# COMPACT_ATOMS: atom_id res chain seq x y z
N GLY A 1 11.56 0.87 -23.95
CA GLY A 1 10.25 0.87 -23.27
C GLY A 1 10.48 0.40 -21.85
N PRO A 2 9.89 1.01 -20.81
CA PRO A 2 10.37 0.73 -19.47
C PRO A 2 9.78 -0.58 -18.93
N ALA A 3 10.69 -1.54 -18.84
CA ALA A 3 10.82 -2.70 -17.95
C ALA A 3 9.56 -3.17 -17.20
N ALA A 4 9.12 -4.39 -17.54
CA ALA A 4 8.40 -5.23 -16.60
C ALA A 4 9.28 -5.47 -15.37
N PRO A 5 8.80 -5.26 -14.13
CA PRO A 5 9.58 -5.53 -12.94
C PRO A 5 9.92 -7.03 -12.88
N ALA A 6 11.11 -7.34 -12.37
CA ALA A 6 11.55 -8.70 -12.16
C ALA A 6 10.68 -9.35 -11.06
N PRO A 7 10.36 -10.65 -11.15
CA PRO A 7 9.45 -11.36 -10.24
C PRO A 7 9.83 -11.29 -8.74
N GLN A 8 11.09 -10.95 -8.43
CA GLN A 8 11.53 -10.67 -7.06
C GLN A 8 10.83 -9.43 -6.48
N ALA A 9 10.74 -8.34 -7.27
CA ALA A 9 10.10 -7.11 -6.86
C ALA A 9 8.60 -7.29 -6.61
N ASP A 10 7.94 -8.19 -7.35
CA ASP A 10 6.54 -8.55 -7.10
C ASP A 10 6.36 -9.26 -5.75
N ALA A 11 7.32 -10.10 -5.33
CA ALA A 11 7.28 -10.78 -4.03
C ALA A 11 7.53 -9.82 -2.86
N ASP A 12 8.53 -8.94 -2.98
CA ASP A 12 8.82 -7.91 -1.98
C ASP A 12 7.65 -6.93 -1.81
N THR A 13 7.02 -6.54 -2.92
CA THR A 13 5.85 -5.64 -2.92
C THR A 13 4.65 -6.30 -2.23
N ARG A 14 4.37 -7.58 -2.52
CA ARG A 14 3.29 -8.33 -1.86
C ARG A 14 3.48 -8.51 -0.36
N ALA A 15 4.71 -8.75 0.08
CA ALA A 15 5.02 -8.83 1.50
C ALA A 15 4.76 -7.48 2.20
N LEU A 16 5.13 -6.37 1.54
CA LEU A 16 4.83 -5.01 2.02
C LEU A 16 3.33 -4.73 2.08
N GLU A 17 2.57 -5.12 1.04
CA GLU A 17 1.10 -5.01 1.03
C GLU A 17 0.48 -5.75 2.22
N ALA A 18 0.88 -7.00 2.45
CA ALA A 18 0.37 -7.81 3.56
C ALA A 18 0.70 -7.21 4.93
N ASN A 19 1.94 -6.75 5.14
CA ASN A 19 2.34 -6.12 6.39
C ASN A 19 1.58 -4.81 6.66
N LEU A 20 1.40 -3.98 5.63
CA LEU A 20 0.61 -2.75 5.77
C LEU A 20 -0.86 -3.06 6.01
N ALA A 21 -1.39 -4.09 5.35
CA ALA A 21 -2.77 -4.52 5.55
C ALA A 21 -3.02 -5.01 6.99
N ASP A 22 -2.11 -5.80 7.55
CA ASP A 22 -2.17 -6.28 8.94
C ASP A 22 -2.07 -5.11 9.93
N ALA A 23 -1.10 -4.22 9.75
CA ALA A 23 -0.89 -3.07 10.63
C ALA A 23 -2.04 -2.06 10.60
N LEU A 24 -2.68 -1.88 9.44
CA LEU A 24 -3.77 -0.92 9.25
C LEU A 24 -5.16 -1.54 9.45
N GLY A 25 -5.29 -2.85 9.31
CA GLY A 25 -6.57 -3.56 9.30
C GLY A 25 -7.40 -3.27 8.04
N LEU A 26 -6.72 -2.97 6.92
CA LEU A 26 -7.34 -2.49 5.68
C LEU A 26 -6.71 -3.19 4.47
N ALA A 27 -7.45 -3.32 3.37
CA ALA A 27 -6.84 -3.82 2.15
C ALA A 27 -5.89 -2.77 1.56
N VAL A 28 -4.63 -3.17 1.35
CA VAL A 28 -3.57 -2.32 0.80
C VAL A 28 -3.11 -2.89 -0.53
N THR A 29 -2.95 -2.01 -1.52
CA THR A 29 -2.36 -2.34 -2.81
C THR A 29 -1.22 -1.40 -3.12
N ILE A 30 -0.08 -1.94 -3.57
CA ILE A 30 1.10 -1.17 -3.96
C ILE A 30 1.37 -1.40 -5.45
N GLU A 31 1.24 -0.33 -6.22
CA GLU A 31 1.66 -0.31 -7.62
C GLU A 31 3.04 0.35 -7.71
N HIS A 32 4.08 -0.45 -7.93
CA HIS A 32 5.45 0.04 -8.05
C HIS A 32 5.91 0.04 -9.53
N ARG A 33 6.48 1.17 -9.99
CA ARG A 33 6.99 1.34 -11.36
C ARG A 33 8.30 2.14 -11.36
N GLY A 34 9.43 1.42 -11.45
CA GLY A 34 10.76 2.02 -11.39
C GLY A 34 10.98 2.66 -10.01
N GLU A 35 11.41 3.92 -9.95
CA GLU A 35 11.65 4.63 -8.68
C GLU A 35 10.38 5.26 -8.07
N ARG A 36 9.22 5.09 -8.70
CA ARG A 36 7.96 5.68 -8.27
C ARG A 36 6.92 4.61 -8.00
N GLY A 37 5.95 4.92 -7.15
CA GLY A 37 4.85 4.02 -6.90
C GLY A 37 3.62 4.72 -6.36
N ARG A 38 2.55 3.95 -6.26
CA ARG A 38 1.29 4.35 -5.66
C ARG A 38 0.92 3.32 -4.60
N VAL A 39 0.43 3.81 -3.47
CA VAL A 39 -0.23 2.98 -2.46
C VAL A 39 -1.72 3.32 -2.49
N VAL A 40 -2.55 2.29 -2.52
CA VAL A 40 -4.01 2.38 -2.49
C VAL A 40 -4.50 1.68 -1.24
N LEU A 41 -5.30 2.39 -0.44
CA LEU A 41 -5.94 1.88 0.77
C LEU A 41 -7.45 1.81 0.51
N ALA A 42 -8.04 0.63 0.63
CA ALA A 42 -9.48 0.47 0.56
C ALA A 42 -10.08 0.55 1.96
N TYR A 43 -11.09 1.39 2.12
CA TYR A 43 -11.87 1.56 3.35
C TYR A 43 -13.35 1.33 3.05
N GLU A 44 -14.09 0.88 4.06
CA GLU A 44 -15.52 0.54 3.96
C GLU A 44 -16.42 1.63 4.54
N SER A 45 -15.86 2.56 5.32
CA SER A 45 -16.60 3.65 5.95
C SER A 45 -15.80 4.95 6.03
N LEU A 46 -16.50 6.08 6.15
CA LEU A 46 -15.86 7.39 6.38
C LEU A 46 -15.09 7.43 7.70
N GLU A 47 -15.51 6.65 8.70
CA GLU A 47 -14.81 6.52 9.98
C GLU A 47 -13.45 5.84 9.81
N GLN A 48 -13.38 4.78 8.98
CA GLN A 48 -12.11 4.16 8.62
C GLN A 48 -11.21 5.12 7.84
N LEU A 49 -11.76 5.90 6.90
CA LEU A 49 -10.99 6.94 6.21
C LEU A 49 -10.40 7.96 7.18
N ASP A 50 -11.18 8.41 8.16
CA ASP A 50 -10.71 9.37 9.17
C ASP A 50 -9.59 8.77 10.04
N GLU A 51 -9.73 7.51 10.46
CA GLU A 51 -8.69 6.78 11.19
C GLU A 51 -7.40 6.63 10.37
N ILE A 52 -7.49 6.33 9.06
CA ILE A 52 -6.34 6.31 8.15
C ILE A 52 -5.65 7.68 8.14
N CYS A 53 -6.40 8.76 7.95
CA CYS A 53 -5.88 10.12 7.95
C CYS A 53 -5.19 10.46 9.29
N ARG A 54 -5.78 10.09 10.43
CA ARG A 54 -5.17 10.28 11.75
C ARG A 54 -3.86 9.53 11.91
N ARG A 55 -3.80 8.26 11.49
CA ARG A 55 -2.59 7.44 11.55
C ARG A 55 -1.46 8.01 10.68
N LEU A 56 -1.78 8.50 9.48
CA LEU A 56 -0.78 9.07 8.56
C LEU A 56 -0.28 10.46 8.99
N THR A 57 -1.06 11.21 9.77
CA THR A 57 -0.72 12.59 10.18
C THR A 57 -0.09 12.69 11.57
N ARG A 58 -0.06 11.59 12.35
CA ARG A 58 0.69 11.53 13.61
C ARG A 58 2.18 11.68 13.32
N ARG A 59 2.71 12.88 13.54
CA ARG A 59 4.14 13.17 13.63
C ARG A 59 4.70 12.74 14.98
#